data_AF-A0AAN0RIF8-F1
#
_entry.id   AF-A0AAN0RIF8-F1
#
_cell.length_a   1.000
_cell.length_b   1.000
_cell.length_c   1.000
_cell.angle_alpha   90.00
_cell.angle_beta   90.00
_cell.angle_gamma   90.00
#
_symmetry.space_group_name_H-M   'P 1'
#
loop_
_entity.id
_entity.type
_entity.pdbx_description
1 polymer ?
#
loop_
_entity_poly.entity_id
_entity_poly.type
_entity_poly.pdbx_seq_one_letter_code
_entity_poly.pdbx_strand_id
1 'polypeptide(L)'
;MKSVIDDPKSKTLKEIMNCYELFKLERFRKNAVRGNDLKLADFIDQRMRDLWALNLDTEDELSENFDKLIDGYETVLSMHNVKTTYATYSRRKIGEVGIIQFLKDLLARNDKTYGLELLRKYDCLDVAYENLVLDKRFQKYFTEKEIFEAELRLARARAS
;
A
#
# COMPACT_ATOMS: atom_id res chain seq x y z
N MET A 1 10.80 5.71 34.02
CA MET A 1 9.73 6.35 33.23
C MET A 1 8.60 5.33 33.11
N LYS A 2 7.34 5.73 33.30
CA LYS A 2 6.21 4.79 33.19
C LYS A 2 5.95 4.53 31.71
N SER A 3 5.87 3.26 31.32
CA SER A 3 5.76 2.90 29.91
C SER A 3 4.34 3.14 29.41
N VAL A 4 4.17 3.47 28.12
CA VAL A 4 2.85 3.69 27.52
C VAL A 4 1.98 2.42 27.57
N ILE A 5 2.61 1.25 27.54
CA ILE A 5 1.95 -0.07 27.68
C ILE A 5 1.42 -0.32 29.09
N ASP A 6 1.94 0.38 30.11
CA ASP A 6 1.43 0.25 31.48
C ASP A 6 0.12 1.04 31.69
N ASP A 7 -0.34 1.79 30.67
CA ASP A 7 -1.62 2.50 30.66
C ASP A 7 -2.58 1.92 29.59
N PRO A 8 -3.49 0.99 29.97
CA PRO A 8 -4.44 0.39 29.04
C PRO A 8 -5.47 1.39 28.48
N LYS A 9 -5.59 2.60 29.06
CA LYS A 9 -6.45 3.67 28.52
C LYS A 9 -5.70 4.57 27.53
N SER A 10 -4.39 4.37 27.35
CA SER A 10 -3.57 5.14 26.43
C SER A 10 -4.13 5.10 25.01
N LYS A 11 -4.38 6.30 24.45
CA LYS A 11 -4.79 6.46 23.06
C LYS A 11 -3.71 5.95 22.11
N THR A 12 -2.44 6.23 22.42
CA THR A 12 -1.29 5.79 21.64
C THR A 12 -1.16 4.27 21.62
N LEU A 13 -1.40 3.60 22.75
CA LEU A 13 -1.37 2.14 22.81
C LEU A 13 -2.46 1.53 21.92
N LYS A 14 -3.68 2.08 21.98
CA LYS A 14 -4.79 1.64 21.11
C LYS A 14 -4.48 1.87 19.64
N GLU A 15 -3.84 2.97 19.29
CA GLU A 15 -3.44 3.27 17.92
C GLU A 15 -2.39 2.25 17.42
N ILE A 16 -1.38 1.94 18.23
CA ILE A 16 -0.37 0.92 17.92
C ILE A 16 -1.02 -0.46 17.76
N MET A 17 -1.90 -0.85 18.69
CA MET A 17 -2.61 -2.14 18.67
C MET A 17 -3.57 -2.34 17.50
N ASN A 18 -3.99 -1.26 16.83
CA ASN A 18 -4.84 -1.32 15.65
C ASN A 18 -4.09 -0.90 14.38
N CYS A 19 -2.77 -0.68 14.49
CA CYS A 19 -1.93 -0.36 13.35
C CYS A 19 -1.45 -1.66 12.69
N TYR A 20 -1.67 -1.74 11.38
CA TYR A 20 -1.24 -2.83 10.49
C TYR A 20 -0.16 -2.36 9.51
N GLU A 21 0.28 -1.11 9.63
CA GLU A 21 1.26 -0.47 8.75
C GLU A 21 2.63 -0.50 9.40
N LEU A 22 3.55 -1.31 8.85
CA LEU A 22 4.89 -1.52 9.41
C LEU A 22 5.69 -0.22 9.54
N PHE A 23 5.56 0.71 8.59
CA PHE A 23 6.26 1.99 8.64
C PHE A 23 5.77 2.89 9.79
N LYS A 24 4.47 2.85 10.12
CA LYS A 24 3.91 3.60 11.27
C LYS A 24 4.37 2.97 12.57
N LEU A 25 4.37 1.64 12.65
CA LEU A 25 4.93 0.92 13.79
C LEU A 25 6.42 1.25 14.00
N GLU A 26 7.22 1.26 12.94
CA GLU A 26 8.64 1.65 13.01
C GLU A 26 8.82 3.10 13.51
N ARG A 27 7.91 4.02 13.13
CA ARG A 27 7.92 5.40 13.64
C ARG A 27 7.61 5.45 15.13
N PHE A 28 6.59 4.71 15.59
CA PHE A 28 6.28 4.59 17.01
C PHE A 28 7.46 3.99 17.78
N ARG A 29 8.11 2.97 17.22
CA ARG A 29 9.27 2.30 17.80
C ARG A 29 10.46 3.25 17.94
N LYS A 30 10.80 4.01 16.88
CA LYS A 30 11.85 5.04 16.94
C LYS A 30 11.56 6.11 18.01
N ASN A 31 10.30 6.53 18.14
CA ASN A 31 9.90 7.47 19.17
C ASN A 31 9.99 6.88 20.58
N ALA A 32 9.63 5.61 20.76
CA ALA A 32 9.77 4.90 22.02
C ALA A 32 11.24 4.82 22.46
N VAL A 33 12.15 4.44 21.53
CA VAL A 33 13.60 4.40 21.78
C VAL A 33 14.13 5.79 22.13
N ARG A 34 13.75 6.84 21.39
CA ARG A 34 14.14 8.23 21.70
C ARG A 34 13.62 8.70 23.06
N GLY A 35 12.43 8.25 23.45
CA GLY A 35 11.83 8.51 24.76
C GLY A 35 12.34 7.60 25.87
N ASN A 36 13.30 6.71 25.59
CA ASN A 36 13.83 5.72 26.52
C ASN A 36 12.77 4.75 27.09
N ASP A 37 11.69 4.53 26.34
CA ASP A 37 10.62 3.58 26.65
C ASP A 37 10.88 2.24 25.94
N LEU A 38 11.89 1.52 26.42
CA LEU A 38 12.35 0.27 25.79
C LEU A 38 11.29 -0.82 25.80
N LYS A 39 10.45 -0.91 26.85
CA LYS A 39 9.38 -1.91 26.88
C LYS A 39 8.35 -1.68 25.77
N LEU A 40 8.01 -0.42 25.47
CA LEU A 40 7.11 -0.11 24.35
C LEU A 40 7.77 -0.44 23.01
N ALA A 41 9.08 -0.18 22.86
CA ALA A 41 9.83 -0.55 21.67
C ALA A 41 9.80 -2.07 21.44
N ASP A 42 10.05 -2.88 22.49
CA ASP A 42 10.01 -4.35 22.42
C ASP A 42 8.61 -4.86 22.07
N PHE A 43 7.55 -4.26 22.63
CA PHE A 43 6.17 -4.58 22.29
C PHE A 43 5.87 -4.31 20.81
N ILE A 44 6.33 -3.17 20.28
CA ILE A 44 6.16 -2.83 18.87
C ILE A 44 6.97 -3.78 17.98
N ASP A 45 8.21 -4.11 18.36
CA ASP A 45 9.06 -5.04 17.63
C ASP A 45 8.40 -6.43 17.55
N GLN A 46 7.79 -6.91 18.64
CA GLN A 46 7.03 -8.17 18.63
C GLN A 46 5.80 -8.08 17.72
N ARG A 47 5.03 -6.99 17.80
CA ARG A 47 3.86 -6.78 16.96
C ARG A 47 4.21 -6.70 15.47
N MET A 48 5.34 -6.08 15.12
CA MET A 48 5.84 -6.06 13.75
C MET A 48 6.18 -7.47 13.27
N ARG A 49 6.82 -8.30 14.11
CA ARG A 49 7.08 -9.72 13.77
C ARG A 49 5.79 -10.53 13.61
N ASP A 50 4.80 -10.31 14.46
CA ASP A 50 3.51 -11.02 14.37
C ASP A 50 2.79 -10.64 13.06
N LEU A 51 2.85 -9.36 12.66
CA LEU A 51 2.32 -8.90 11.37
C LEU A 51 3.08 -9.49 10.18
N TRP A 52 4.42 -9.59 10.27
CA TRP A 52 5.22 -10.26 9.26
C TRP A 52 4.86 -11.76 9.16
N ALA A 53 4.73 -12.44 10.30
CA ALA A 53 4.38 -13.85 10.38
C ALA A 53 2.97 -14.16 9.83
N LEU A 54 2.01 -13.25 10.02
CA LEU A 54 0.65 -13.37 9.48
C LEU A 54 0.57 -13.09 7.97
N ASN A 55 1.59 -12.43 7.39
CA ASN A 55 1.58 -11.97 6.00
C ASN A 55 2.48 -12.80 5.06
N LEU A 56 3.35 -13.67 5.59
CA LEU A 56 4.45 -14.33 4.86
C LEU A 56 4.06 -15.10 3.58
N ASP A 57 2.88 -15.72 3.48
CA ASP A 57 2.47 -16.43 2.23
C ASP A 57 1.74 -15.52 1.22
N THR A 58 1.31 -14.32 1.62
CA THR A 58 0.52 -13.42 0.76
C THR A 58 1.18 -12.09 0.43
N GLU A 59 2.21 -11.69 1.18
CA GLU A 59 2.98 -10.46 0.92
C GLU A 59 3.99 -10.64 -0.21
N ASP A 60 4.60 -11.83 -0.33
CA ASP A 60 5.48 -12.18 -1.46
C ASP A 60 4.68 -12.23 -2.76
N GLU A 61 3.55 -12.95 -2.79
CA GLU A 61 2.68 -12.96 -3.97
C GLU A 61 2.10 -11.57 -4.30
N LEU A 62 1.69 -10.78 -3.30
CA LEU A 62 1.18 -9.43 -3.53
C LEU A 62 2.27 -8.53 -4.12
N SER A 63 3.49 -8.59 -3.58
CA SER A 63 4.63 -7.79 -4.02
C SER A 63 5.05 -8.19 -5.43
N GLU A 64 5.18 -9.48 -5.72
CA GLU A 64 5.50 -9.98 -7.05
C GLU A 64 4.45 -9.59 -8.10
N ASN A 65 3.16 -9.67 -7.77
CA ASN A 65 2.10 -9.26 -8.69
C ASN A 65 2.10 -7.74 -8.88
N PHE A 66 2.32 -6.97 -7.82
CA PHE A 66 2.43 -5.52 -7.95
C PHE A 66 3.65 -5.09 -8.78
N ASP A 67 4.80 -5.75 -8.58
CA ASP A 67 6.04 -5.48 -9.32
C ASP A 67 5.83 -5.66 -10.83
N LYS A 68 5.09 -6.70 -11.25
CA LYS A 68 4.72 -6.88 -12.67
C LYS A 68 3.88 -5.71 -13.20
N LEU A 69 2.94 -5.20 -12.40
CA LEU A 69 2.09 -4.08 -12.82
C LEU A 69 2.89 -2.77 -12.92
N ILE A 70 3.76 -2.48 -11.96
CA ILE A 70 4.57 -1.25 -11.98
C ILE A 70 5.63 -1.29 -13.08
N ASP A 71 6.26 -2.44 -13.34
CA ASP A 71 7.20 -2.60 -14.45
C ASP A 71 6.49 -2.45 -15.81
N GLY A 72 5.26 -2.99 -15.92
CA GLY A 72 4.40 -2.78 -17.08
C GLY A 72 4.06 -1.31 -17.30
N TYR A 73 3.65 -0.61 -16.23
CA TYR A 73 3.38 0.82 -16.29
C TYR A 73 4.63 1.65 -16.63
N GLU A 74 5.80 1.29 -16.11
CA GLU A 74 7.08 1.94 -16.43
C GLU A 74 7.51 1.71 -17.88
N THR A 75 7.19 0.56 -18.45
CA THR A 75 7.36 0.30 -19.88
C THR A 75 6.52 1.28 -20.71
N VAL A 76 5.24 1.45 -20.37
CA VAL A 76 4.36 2.42 -21.03
C VAL A 76 4.84 3.87 -20.85
N LEU A 77 5.27 4.24 -19.64
CA LEU A 77 5.89 5.56 -19.38
C LEU A 77 7.13 5.78 -20.23
N SER A 78 7.96 4.76 -20.38
CA SER A 78 9.19 4.84 -21.16
C SER A 78 8.92 4.98 -22.65
N MET A 79 7.93 4.26 -23.17
CA MET A 79 7.43 4.43 -24.53
C MET A 79 6.87 5.83 -24.75
N HIS A 80 6.10 6.35 -23.80
CA HIS A 80 5.50 7.67 -23.90
C HIS A 80 6.52 8.81 -23.92
N ASN A 81 7.54 8.71 -23.07
CA ASN A 81 8.56 9.75 -22.94
C ASN A 81 9.76 9.55 -23.89
N VAL A 82 9.79 8.46 -24.66
CA VAL A 82 10.90 8.08 -25.55
C VAL A 82 12.24 8.02 -24.81
N LYS A 83 12.20 7.59 -23.55
CA LYS A 83 13.37 7.38 -22.67
C LYS A 83 12.97 6.51 -21.49
N THR A 84 13.91 5.75 -20.94
CA THR A 84 13.69 5.00 -19.71
C THR A 84 13.14 5.91 -18.61
N THR A 85 11.92 5.62 -18.18
CA THR A 85 11.18 6.41 -17.19
C THR A 85 10.62 5.48 -16.13
N TYR A 86 10.95 5.77 -14.88
CA TYR A 86 10.43 5.05 -13.73
C TYR A 86 9.22 5.77 -13.13
N ALA A 87 8.33 5.00 -12.51
CA ALA A 87 7.18 5.47 -11.76
C ALA A 87 7.64 5.93 -10.37
N THR A 88 8.61 6.85 -10.33
CA THR A 88 9.30 7.31 -9.11
C THR A 88 8.34 7.74 -8.01
N TYR A 89 7.25 8.42 -8.38
CA TYR A 89 6.21 8.78 -7.41
C TYR A 89 5.56 7.55 -6.78
N SER A 90 5.12 6.59 -7.59
CA SER A 90 4.48 5.36 -7.12
C SER A 90 5.46 4.55 -6.27
N ARG A 91 6.67 4.28 -6.76
CA ARG A 91 7.72 3.55 -6.01
C ARG A 91 8.01 4.21 -4.66
N ARG A 92 8.21 5.54 -4.64
CA ARG A 92 8.41 6.28 -3.39
C ARG A 92 7.21 6.15 -2.46
N LYS A 93 5.98 6.33 -2.97
CA LYS A 93 4.78 6.23 -2.15
C LYS A 93 4.55 4.83 -1.60
N ILE A 94 4.81 3.78 -2.37
CA ILE A 94 4.77 2.40 -1.89
C ILE A 94 5.80 2.18 -0.79
N GLY A 95 7.03 2.71 -0.94
CA GLY A 95 8.02 2.67 0.13
C GLY A 95 7.59 3.43 1.41
N GLU A 96 6.76 4.47 1.26
CA GLU A 96 6.23 5.25 2.39
C GLU A 96 5.01 4.61 3.07
N VAL A 97 4.07 4.04 2.31
CA VAL A 97 2.76 3.60 2.84
C VAL A 97 2.45 2.11 2.64
N GLY A 98 3.22 1.39 1.83
CA GLY A 98 2.95 0.02 1.41
C GLY A 98 1.95 -0.08 0.24
N ILE A 99 1.92 -1.23 -0.42
CA ILE A 99 1.11 -1.47 -1.64
C ILE A 99 -0.39 -1.28 -1.37
N ILE A 100 -0.91 -1.92 -0.32
CA ILE A 100 -2.36 -1.88 -0.02
C ILE A 100 -2.81 -0.44 0.26
N GLN A 101 -2.10 0.29 1.12
CA GLN A 101 -2.48 1.67 1.42
C GLN A 101 -2.32 2.58 0.20
N PHE A 102 -1.29 2.37 -0.62
CA PHE A 102 -1.14 3.08 -1.88
C PHE A 102 -2.34 2.87 -2.82
N LEU A 103 -2.84 1.63 -2.94
CA LEU A 103 -4.02 1.32 -3.74
C LEU A 103 -5.29 1.95 -3.17
N LYS A 104 -5.48 1.95 -1.85
CA LYS A 104 -6.61 2.64 -1.21
C LYS A 104 -6.55 4.14 -1.45
N ASP A 105 -5.39 4.75 -1.29
CA ASP A 105 -5.15 6.16 -1.57
C ASP A 105 -5.38 6.49 -3.06
N LEU A 106 -5.04 5.56 -3.96
CA LEU A 106 -5.30 5.68 -5.39
C LEU A 106 -6.80 5.72 -5.66
N LEU A 107 -7.57 4.79 -5.07
CA LEU A 107 -9.03 4.68 -5.22
C LEU A 107 -9.80 5.84 -4.58
N ALA A 108 -9.26 6.42 -3.51
CA ALA A 108 -9.87 7.55 -2.82
C ALA A 108 -9.78 8.89 -3.59
N ARG A 109 -8.94 8.97 -4.64
CA ARG A 109 -8.82 10.18 -5.47
C ARG A 109 -10.06 10.36 -6.34
N ASN A 110 -10.63 11.56 -6.35
CA ASN A 110 -11.72 11.89 -7.27
C ASN A 110 -11.17 12.02 -8.69
N ASP A 111 -11.68 11.16 -9.58
CA ASP A 111 -11.53 11.17 -11.04
C ASP A 111 -10.15 10.92 -11.68
N LYS A 112 -10.23 10.55 -12.98
CA LYS A 112 -9.20 10.13 -13.94
C LYS A 112 -7.76 10.36 -13.50
N THR A 113 -7.08 9.27 -13.18
CA THR A 113 -5.63 9.31 -12.95
C THR A 113 -4.91 9.36 -14.29
N TYR A 114 -3.88 10.21 -14.37
CA TYR A 114 -3.00 10.29 -15.54
C TYR A 114 -2.46 8.91 -15.96
N GLY A 115 -2.15 8.05 -14.97
CA GLY A 115 -1.65 6.70 -15.23
C GLY A 115 -2.68 5.83 -15.98
N LEU A 116 -3.94 5.83 -15.56
CA LEU A 116 -4.99 5.03 -16.20
C LEU A 116 -5.28 5.52 -17.64
N GLU A 117 -5.29 6.84 -17.86
CA GLU A 117 -5.46 7.40 -19.20
C GLU A 117 -4.29 7.07 -20.12
N LEU A 118 -3.07 7.07 -19.56
CA LEU A 118 -1.87 6.70 -20.29
C LEU A 118 -1.91 5.22 -20.69
N LEU A 119 -2.23 4.32 -19.76
CA LEU A 119 -2.35 2.89 -20.04
C LEU A 119 -3.39 2.61 -21.11
N ARG A 120 -4.55 3.29 -21.05
CA ARG A 120 -5.57 3.23 -22.10
C ARG A 120 -5.03 3.65 -23.47
N LYS A 121 -4.29 4.77 -23.53
CA LYS A 121 -3.74 5.29 -24.80
C LYS A 121 -2.83 4.29 -25.52
N TYR A 122 -2.17 3.41 -24.78
CA TYR A 122 -1.28 2.38 -25.32
C TYR A 122 -1.89 0.98 -25.32
N ASP A 123 -3.19 0.84 -25.04
CA ASP A 123 -3.90 -0.45 -24.94
C ASP A 123 -3.26 -1.43 -23.93
N CYS A 124 -2.79 -0.90 -22.80
CA CYS A 124 -2.12 -1.65 -21.73
C CYS A 124 -2.90 -1.57 -20.41
N LEU A 125 -4.23 -1.69 -20.46
CA LEU A 125 -5.06 -1.68 -19.23
C LEU A 125 -4.91 -2.94 -18.38
N ASP A 126 -4.25 -3.98 -18.89
CA ASP A 126 -3.86 -5.20 -18.19
C ASP A 126 -2.84 -4.95 -17.08
N VAL A 127 -2.01 -3.92 -17.20
CA VAL A 127 -1.03 -3.52 -16.18
C VAL A 127 -1.56 -2.41 -15.25
N ALA A 128 -2.85 -2.10 -15.29
CA ALA A 128 -3.47 -1.14 -14.38
C ALA A 128 -3.44 -1.66 -12.93
N TYR A 129 -3.13 -0.80 -11.97
CA TYR A 129 -3.06 -1.15 -10.55
C TYR A 129 -4.40 -1.63 -9.98
N GLU A 130 -5.51 -1.14 -10.53
CA GLU A 130 -6.86 -1.59 -10.22
C GLU A 130 -7.02 -3.11 -10.41
N ASN A 131 -6.27 -3.74 -11.32
CA ASN A 131 -6.35 -5.20 -11.52
C ASN A 131 -5.91 -5.99 -10.28
N LEU A 132 -4.99 -5.45 -9.47
CA LEU A 132 -4.58 -6.11 -8.21
C LEU A 132 -5.68 -6.04 -7.15
N VAL A 133 -6.48 -4.97 -7.15
CA VAL A 133 -7.65 -4.82 -6.27
C VAL A 133 -8.74 -5.82 -6.64
N LEU A 134 -8.88 -6.12 -7.94
CA LEU A 134 -9.87 -7.07 -8.44
C LEU A 134 -9.45 -8.54 -8.30
N ASP A 135 -8.19 -8.82 -8.02
CA ASP A 135 -7.73 -10.19 -7.77
C ASP A 135 -8.35 -10.74 -6.48
N LYS A 136 -9.10 -11.84 -6.61
CA LYS A 136 -9.83 -12.48 -5.50
C LYS A 136 -8.92 -12.87 -4.32
N ARG A 137 -7.64 -13.16 -4.57
CA ARG A 137 -6.66 -13.48 -3.53
C ARG A 137 -6.37 -12.29 -2.62
N PHE A 138 -6.45 -11.07 -3.15
CA PHE A 138 -6.11 -9.83 -2.44
C PHE A 138 -7.34 -9.00 -2.02
N GLN A 139 -8.55 -9.35 -2.48
CA GLN A 139 -9.79 -8.65 -2.10
C GLN A 139 -10.02 -8.55 -0.58
N LYS A 140 -9.47 -9.50 0.21
CA LYS A 140 -9.52 -9.45 1.69
C LYS A 140 -8.95 -8.17 2.32
N TYR A 141 -8.12 -7.42 1.58
CA TYR A 141 -7.52 -6.16 2.04
C TYR A 141 -8.37 -4.92 1.75
N PHE A 142 -9.44 -5.05 0.96
CA PHE A 142 -10.25 -3.96 0.45
C PHE A 142 -11.71 -4.08 0.90
N THR A 143 -12.36 -2.94 1.05
CA THR A 143 -13.81 -2.85 1.29
C THR A 143 -14.59 -3.07 -0.01
N GLU A 144 -15.86 -3.46 0.09
CA GLU A 144 -16.74 -3.58 -1.09
C GLU A 144 -16.78 -2.30 -1.92
N LYS A 145 -16.75 -1.14 -1.25
CA LYS A 145 -16.72 0.17 -1.90
C LYS A 145 -15.43 0.38 -2.71
N GLU A 146 -14.28 -0.02 -2.16
CA GLU A 146 -12.98 0.09 -2.85
C GLU A 146 -12.91 -0.85 -4.06
N ILE A 147 -13.43 -2.08 -3.93
CA ILE A 147 -13.52 -3.05 -5.03
C ILE A 147 -14.41 -2.49 -6.15
N PHE A 148 -15.60 -2.00 -5.79
CA PHE A 148 -16.53 -1.40 -6.76
C PHE A 148 -15.91 -0.19 -7.48
N GLU A 149 -15.16 0.66 -6.76
CA GLU A 149 -14.47 1.79 -7.37
C GLU A 149 -13.40 1.35 -8.38
N ALA A 150 -12.64 0.28 -8.08
CA ALA A 150 -11.67 -0.28 -9.01
C ALA A 150 -12.34 -0.82 -10.29
N GLU A 151 -13.47 -1.53 -10.17
CA GLU A 151 -14.27 -2.00 -11.30
C GLU A 151 -14.76 -0.83 -12.16
N LEU A 152 -15.31 0.19 -11.51
CA LEU A 152 -15.87 1.37 -12.17
C LEU A 152 -14.80 2.12 -12.97
N ARG A 153 -13.59 2.29 -12.43
CA ARG A 153 -12.47 2.94 -13.11
C ARG A 153 -12.03 2.20 -14.36
N LEU A 154 -11.86 0.88 -14.26
CA LEU A 154 -11.48 0.06 -15.41
C LEU A 154 -12.57 0.03 -16.48
N ALA A 155 -13.84 -0.07 -16.07
CA ALA A 155 -14.97 0.00 -17.00
C ALA A 155 -15.01 1.34 -17.74
N ARG A 156 -14.85 2.46 -17.03
CA ARG A 156 -14.76 3.81 -17.63
C ARG A 156 -13.58 3.93 -18.58
N ALA A 157 -12.42 3.40 -18.22
CA ALA A 157 -11.23 3.43 -19.07
C ALA A 157 -11.40 2.62 -20.37
N ARG A 158 -12.13 1.50 -20.33
CA ARG A 158 -12.42 0.67 -21.52
C ARG A 158 -13.50 1.27 -22.43
N ALA A 159 -14.45 2.01 -21.85
CA ALA A 159 -15.58 2.58 -22.58
C ALA A 159 -15.31 3.97 -23.21
N SER A 160 -14.15 4.58 -22.91
CA SER A 160 -13.78 5.94 -23.32
C SER A 160 -12.76 5.94 -24.45
#